data_AF-A0A7X1ZPS6-F1
#
_entry.id   AF-A0A7X1ZPS6-F1
#
_cell.length_a   1.000
_cell.length_b   1.000
_cell.length_c   1.000
_cell.angle_alpha   90.00
_cell.angle_beta   90.00
_cell.angle_gamma   90.00
#
_symmetry.space_group_name_H-M   'P 1'
#
loop_
_entity.id
_entity.type
_entity.pdbx_description
1 polymer ?
#
loop_
_entity_poly.entity_id
_entity_poly.type
_entity_poly.pdbx_seq_one_letter_code
_entity_poly.pdbx_strand_id
1 'polypeptide(L)' 'MFQELEEIKEKYRQLTLSLSDPALVSNPQKVKKVAKERADLEPLVKKYENYEKIKNDIKESEEILASSTSP' A
#
# COMPACT_ATOMS: atom_id res chain seq x y z
N MET A 1 0.88 -16.12 2.50
CA MET A 1 -0.48 -15.89 3.06
C MET A 1 -1.09 -14.56 2.62
N PHE A 2 -0.36 -13.44 2.54
CA PHE A 2 -0.94 -12.15 2.11
C PHE A 2 -0.72 -11.83 0.62
N GLN A 3 -0.52 -12.83 -0.23
CA GLN A 3 -0.19 -12.62 -1.64
C GLN A 3 -1.26 -11.84 -2.39
N GLU A 4 -2.55 -12.13 -2.14
CA GLU A 4 -3.67 -11.39 -2.72
C GLU A 4 -3.70 -9.91 -2.28
N LEU A 5 -3.27 -9.61 -1.05
CA LEU A 5 -3.19 -8.22 -0.58
C LEU A 5 -2.05 -7.45 -1.27
N GLU A 6 -0.95 -8.13 -1.60
CA GLU A 6 0.12 -7.52 -2.40
C GLU A 6 -0.26 -7.29 -3.85
N GLU A 7 -1.04 -8.18 -4.44
CA GLU A 7 -1.61 -7.94 -5.77
C GLU A 7 -2.55 -6.71 -5.75
N ILE A 8 -3.34 -6.56 -4.69
CA ILE A 8 -4.22 -5.39 -4.50
C ILE A 8 -3.42 -4.10 -4.27
N LYS A 9 -2.36 -4.15 -3.45
CA LYS A 9 -1.46 -3.01 -3.19
C LYS A 9 -0.73 -2.58 -4.46
N GLU A 10 -0.24 -3.53 -5.25
CA GLU A 10 0.39 -3.24 -6.54
C GLU A 10 -0.62 -2.64 -7.53
N LYS A 11 -1.83 -3.19 -7.61
CA LYS A 11 -2.90 -2.60 -8.44
C LYS A 11 -3.22 -1.16 -8.02
N TYR A 12 -3.34 -0.90 -6.73
CA TYR A 12 -3.55 0.45 -6.19
C TYR A 12 -2.41 1.41 -6.58
N ARG A 13 -1.15 0.94 -6.50
CA ARG A 13 0.04 1.71 -6.92
C ARG A 13 -0.01 2.05 -8.41
N GLN A 14 -0.35 1.07 -9.26
CA GLN A 14 -0.48 1.29 -10.71
C GLN A 14 -1.58 2.29 -11.05
N LEU A 15 -2.75 2.20 -10.40
CA LEU A 15 -3.83 3.17 -10.57
C LEU A 15 -3.38 4.57 -10.15
N THR A 16 -2.65 4.69 -9.04
CA THR A 16 -2.10 5.97 -8.57
C THR A 16 -1.11 6.57 -9.56
N LEU A 17 -0.20 5.76 -10.11
CA LEU A 17 0.75 6.19 -11.14
C LEU A 17 0.03 6.64 -12.41
N SER A 18 -0.99 5.91 -12.84
CA SER A 18 -1.74 6.24 -14.06
C SER A 18 -2.46 7.60 -13.97
N LEU A 19 -2.87 8.03 -12.76
CA LEU A 19 -3.45 9.36 -12.55
C LEU A 19 -2.44 10.51 -12.74
N SER A 20 -1.14 10.19 -12.79
CA SER A 20 -0.08 11.16 -13.09
C SER A 20 0.31 11.19 -14.58
N ASP A 21 -0.25 10.31 -15.41
CA ASP A 21 0.01 10.24 -16.85
C ASP A 21 -0.78 11.33 -17.61
N PRO A 22 -0.12 12.30 -18.29
CA PRO A 22 -0.79 13.33 -19.09
C PRO A 22 -1.75 12.76 -20.15
N ALA A 23 -1.45 11.60 -20.72
CA ALA A 23 -2.30 10.96 -21.72
C ALA A 23 -3.63 10.50 -21.11
N LEU A 24 -3.62 10.02 -19.86
CA LEU A 24 -4.83 9.69 -19.13
C LEU A 24 -5.59 10.94 -18.70
N VAL A 25 -4.87 11.94 -18.18
CA VAL A 25 -5.44 13.19 -17.65
C VAL A 25 -6.17 13.99 -18.74
N SER A 26 -5.74 13.86 -20.00
CA SER A 26 -6.45 14.44 -21.16
C SER A 26 -7.86 13.89 -21.38
N ASN A 27 -8.25 12.77 -20.74
CA ASN A 27 -9.57 12.15 -20.84
C ASN A 27 -10.29 12.09 -19.48
N PRO A 28 -11.20 13.05 -19.19
CA PRO A 28 -11.88 13.14 -17.89
C PRO A 28 -12.68 11.89 -17.50
N GLN A 29 -13.26 11.17 -18.46
CA GLN A 29 -14.02 9.95 -18.18
C GLN A 29 -13.11 8.82 -17.70
N LYS A 30 -11.93 8.67 -18.33
CA LYS A 30 -10.93 7.68 -17.90
C LYS A 30 -10.36 8.04 -16.52
N VAL A 31 -10.04 9.31 -16.28
CA VAL A 31 -9.60 9.79 -14.95
C VAL A 31 -10.62 9.44 -13.87
N LYS A 32 -11.90 9.74 -14.10
CA LYS A 32 -12.97 9.43 -13.13
C LYS A 32 -13.05 7.94 -12.81
N LYS A 33 -12.93 7.07 -13.83
CA LYS A 33 -12.96 5.61 -13.65
C LYS A 33 -11.77 5.14 -12.81
N VAL A 34 -10.55 5.53 -13.17
CA VAL A 34 -9.31 5.16 -12.47
C VAL A 34 -9.30 5.69 -11.04
N ALA A 35 -9.71 6.95 -10.84
CA ALA A 35 -9.77 7.56 -9.52
C ALA A 35 -10.77 6.84 -8.59
N LYS A 36 -11.92 6.44 -9.13
CA LYS A 36 -12.91 5.65 -8.38
C LYS A 36 -12.35 4.28 -8.00
N GLU A 37 -11.76 3.56 -8.97
CA GLU A 37 -11.17 2.24 -8.70
C GLU A 37 -10.04 2.31 -7.68
N ARG A 38 -9.17 3.34 -7.74
CA ARG A 38 -8.13 3.59 -6.73
C ARG A 38 -8.75 3.84 -5.35
N ALA A 39 -9.78 4.67 -5.28
CA ALA A 39 -10.46 5.01 -4.01
C ALA A 39 -11.15 3.80 -3.39
N ASP A 40 -11.70 2.89 -4.21
CA ASP A 40 -12.35 1.66 -3.73
C ASP A 40 -11.32 0.70 -3.08
N LEU A 41 -10.06 0.70 -3.54
CA LEU A 41 -8.98 -0.13 -2.98
C LEU A 41 -8.28 0.51 -1.76
N GLU A 42 -8.31 1.84 -1.64
CA GLU A 42 -7.58 2.60 -0.62
C GLU A 42 -7.80 2.12 0.83
N PRO A 43 -9.04 1.81 1.29
CA PRO A 43 -9.26 1.38 2.67
C PRO A 43 -8.58 0.05 3.01
N LEU A 44 -8.51 -0.87 2.04
CA LEU A 44 -7.89 -2.17 2.22
C LEU A 44 -6.37 -2.04 2.25
N VAL A 45 -5.80 -1.29 1.31
CA VAL A 45 -4.36 -1.02 1.25
C VAL A 45 -3.87 -0.34 2.52
N LYS A 46 -4.56 0.71 3.00
CA LYS A 46 -4.20 1.40 4.25
C LYS A 46 -4.20 0.48 5.47
N LYS A 47 -5.19 -0.41 5.58
CA LYS A 47 -5.24 -1.39 6.67
C LYS A 47 -4.07 -2.36 6.61
N TYR A 48 -3.73 -2.81 5.40
CA TYR A 48 -2.62 -3.74 5.20
C TYR A 48 -1.27 -3.09 5.48
N GLU A 49 -1.02 -1.88 4.99
CA GLU A 49 0.20 -1.11 5.29
C GLU A 49 0.36 -0.87 6.81
N ASN A 50 -0.73 -0.57 7.51
CA ASN A 50 -0.70 -0.42 8.96
C ASN A 50 -0.36 -1.74 9.68
N TYR A 51 -0.91 -2.87 9.20
CA TYR A 51 -0.53 -4.19 9.71
C TYR A 51 0.96 -4.47 9.50
N GLU A 52 1.49 -4.22 8.30
CA GLU A 52 2.92 -4.40 8.00
C GLU A 52 3.80 -3.54 8.91
N LYS A 53 3.40 -2.28 9.12
CA LYS A 53 4.10 -1.37 10.04
C LYS A 53 4.13 -1.93 11.46
N ILE A 54 2.98 -2.30 12.03
CA ILE A 54 2.90 -2.84 13.40
C ILE A 54 3.75 -4.11 13.53
N LYS A 55 3.71 -4.99 12.52
CA LYS A 55 4.53 -6.21 12.50
C LYS A 55 6.03 -5.90 12.51
N ASN A 56 6.46 -4.91 11.73
CA ASN A 56 7.86 -4.48 11.70
C ASN A 56 8.26 -3.81 13.02
N ASP A 57 7.43 -2.92 13.56
CA ASP A 57 7.67 -2.26 14.86
C ASP A 57 7.87 -3.30 16.00
N ILE A 58 7.07 -4.38 16.00
CA ILE A 58 7.22 -5.49 16.95
C ILE A 58 8.56 -6.19 16.75
N LYS A 59 8.91 -6.56 15.50
CA LYS A 59 10.16 -7.24 15.17
C LYS A 59 11.38 -6.41 15.59
N GLU A 60 11.37 -5.12 15.27
CA GLU A 60 12.43 -4.19 15.65
C GLU A 60 12.56 -4.06 17.17
N SER A 61 11.42 -4.00 17.89
CA SER A 61 11.42 -3.98 19.36
C SER A 61 12.01 -5.26 19.97
N GLU A 62 11.67 -6.42 19.41
CA GLU A 62 12.23 -7.72 19.81
C GLU A 62 13.76 -7.79 19.55
N GLU A 63 14.23 -7.28 18.42
CA GLU A 63 15.67 -7.20 18.09
C GLU A 63 16.44 -6.27 19.04
N ILE A 64 15.85 -5.13 19.43
CA ILE A 64 16.42 -4.23 20.43
C ILE A 64 16.51 -4.93 21.81
N LEU A 65 15.48 -5.66 22.22
CA LEU A 65 15.50 -6.42 23.48
C LEU A 65 16.55 -7.56 23.45
N ALA A 66 16.66 -8.27 22.34
CA ALA A 66 17.64 -9.34 22.18
C ALA A 66 19.09 -8.82 22.18
N SER A 67 19.34 -7.70 21.51
CA SER A 67 20.66 -7.06 21.49
C SER A 67 21.04 -6.40 22.83
N SER A 68 20.08 -5.87 23.59
CA SER A 68 20.33 -5.30 24.92
C SER A 68 20.46 -6.33 26.04
N THR A 69 19.97 -7.56 25.84
CA THR A 69 20.11 -8.68 26.79
C THR A 69 21.36 -9.54 26.51
N SER A 70 22.11 -9.22 25.45
CA SER A 70 23.41 -9.84 25.18
C SER A 70 24.51 -9.04 25.89
N PRO A 71 25.27 -9.64 26.83
CA PRO A 71 26.39 -8.97 27.52
C PRO A 71 27.58 -8.68 26.59
#